data_AF-A0A1M3E2G6-F1
#
_entry.id   AF-A0A1M3E2G6-F1
#
_cell.length_a   1.000
_cell.length_b   1.000
_cell.length_c   1.000
_cell.angle_alpha   90.00
_cell.angle_beta   90.00
_cell.angle_gamma   90.00
#
_symmetry.space_group_name_H-M   'P 1'
#
loop_
_entity.id
_entity.type
_entity.pdbx_description
1 polymer ?
#
loop_
_entity_poly.entity_id
_entity_poly.type
_entity_poly.pdbx_seq_one_letter_code
_entity_poly.pdbx_strand_id
1 'polypeptide(L)'
;MIVLVFALLGAAISGQKISSSNVKTTVAGTSTLHDWTMTSQQGTFSGTVAGNVINDIKYTMNSKTLKSGKSAMDNNAYKAMQADNSQP
;
A
#
# COMPACT_ATOMS: atom_id res chain seq x y z
N MET A 1 -30.99 -31.22 14.93
CA MET A 1 -30.51 -29.81 14.96
C MET A 1 -28.99 -29.68 14.84
N ILE A 2 -28.18 -30.65 15.29
CA ILE A 2 -26.70 -30.64 15.16
C ILE A 2 -26.18 -30.72 13.71
N VAL A 3 -26.87 -31.44 12.83
CA VAL A 3 -26.47 -31.60 11.41
C VAL A 3 -26.61 -30.30 10.61
N LEU A 4 -27.59 -29.46 10.95
CA LEU A 4 -27.79 -28.16 10.29
C LEU A 4 -26.69 -27.15 10.66
N VAL A 5 -26.16 -27.23 11.89
CA VAL A 5 -25.09 -26.34 12.39
C VAL A 5 -23.76 -26.64 11.68
N PHE A 6 -23.43 -27.91 11.43
CA PHE A 6 -22.21 -28.29 10.70
C PHE A 6 -22.24 -27.87 9.21
N ALA A 7 -23.41 -27.91 8.56
CA ALA A 7 -23.55 -27.45 7.18
C ALA A 7 -23.36 -25.93 7.02
N LEU A 8 -23.73 -25.15 8.05
CA LEU A 8 -23.55 -23.70 8.08
C LEU A 8 -22.09 -23.28 8.33
N LEU A 9 -21.30 -24.05 9.08
CA LEU A 9 -19.87 -23.78 9.27
C LEU A 9 -19.03 -24.00 7.99
N GLY A 10 -19.44 -24.93 7.11
CA GLY A 10 -18.73 -25.22 5.86
C GLY A 10 -18.82 -24.11 4.80
N ALA A 11 -19.82 -23.21 4.91
CA ALA A 11 -20.03 -22.11 3.96
C ALA A 11 -19.27 -20.82 4.31
N ALA A 12 -18.56 -20.77 5.44
CA ALA A 12 -17.99 -19.53 5.97
C ALA A 12 -16.57 -19.19 5.47
N ILE A 13 -16.00 -19.92 4.51
CA ILE A 13 -14.69 -19.60 3.92
C ILE A 13 -14.85 -18.67 2.71
N SER A 14 -15.65 -17.61 2.87
CA SER A 14 -15.72 -16.51 1.90
C SER A 14 -14.68 -15.46 2.27
N GLY A 15 -13.99 -14.89 1.26
CA GLY A 15 -12.76 -14.10 1.46
C GLY A 15 -12.87 -12.98 2.50
N GLN A 16 -11.80 -12.80 3.29
CA GLN A 16 -11.72 -11.83 4.38
C GLN A 16 -11.11 -10.51 3.92
N LYS A 17 -11.79 -9.39 4.18
CA LYS A 17 -11.22 -8.07 3.92
C LYS A 17 -10.17 -7.74 4.98
N ILE A 18 -8.99 -7.34 4.52
CA ILE A 18 -7.88 -6.86 5.33
C ILE A 18 -7.55 -5.42 4.95
N SER A 19 -7.09 -4.63 5.92
CA SER A 19 -6.64 -3.26 5.69
C SER A 19 -5.59 -2.84 6.69
N SER A 20 -4.67 -1.96 6.28
CA SER A 20 -3.68 -1.32 7.13
C SER A 20 -3.52 0.14 6.73
N SER A 21 -3.43 1.05 7.69
CA SER A 21 -3.25 2.49 7.48
C SER A 21 -1.83 2.99 7.82
N ASN A 22 -0.93 2.08 8.21
CA ASN A 22 0.45 2.38 8.62
C ASN A 22 1.45 1.55 7.81
N VAL A 23 1.35 1.59 6.48
CA VAL A 23 2.25 0.85 5.59
C VAL A 23 3.52 1.66 5.35
N LYS A 24 4.65 1.12 5.83
CA LYS A 24 5.98 1.64 5.49
C LYS A 24 6.28 1.34 4.02
N THR A 25 6.62 2.38 3.28
CA THR A 25 6.90 2.32 1.85
C THR A 25 8.27 2.89 1.61
N THR A 26 9.15 2.10 1.00
CA THR A 26 10.53 2.51 0.71
C THR A 26 10.79 2.38 -0.79
N VAL A 27 11.24 3.47 -1.40
CA VAL A 27 11.64 3.55 -2.81
C VAL A 27 13.14 3.78 -2.86
N ALA A 28 13.88 2.82 -3.38
CA ALA A 28 15.31 2.95 -3.63
C ALA A 28 15.54 3.25 -5.12
N GLY A 29 16.52 4.10 -5.39
CA GLY A 29 16.93 4.42 -6.75
C GLY A 29 18.41 4.76 -6.80
N THR A 30 18.94 4.73 -8.02
CA THR A 30 20.34 5.07 -8.32
C THR A 30 20.36 6.35 -9.16
N SER A 31 21.38 7.18 -8.94
CA SER A 31 21.64 8.35 -9.77
C SER A 31 23.08 8.31 -10.27
N THR A 32 23.40 9.14 -11.26
CA THR A 32 24.77 9.30 -11.79
C THR A 32 25.80 9.71 -10.73
N LEU A 33 25.33 10.28 -9.61
CA LEU A 33 26.17 10.71 -8.49
C LEU A 33 26.20 9.68 -7.36
N HIS A 34 25.02 9.28 -6.84
CA HIS A 34 24.89 8.38 -5.68
C HIS A 34 23.57 7.60 -5.67
N ASP A 35 23.56 6.51 -4.90
CA ASP A 35 22.33 5.81 -4.52
C ASP A 35 21.51 6.64 -3.54
N TRP A 36 20.20 6.48 -3.63
CA TRP A 36 19.26 7.20 -2.80
C TRP A 36 18.12 6.30 -2.36
N THR A 37 17.48 6.69 -1.26
CA THR A 37 16.33 5.99 -0.72
C THR A 37 15.34 7.01 -0.19
N MET A 38 14.07 6.84 -0.52
CA MET A 38 12.97 7.59 0.06
C MET A 38 12.05 6.68 0.85
N THR A 39 11.56 7.15 1.99
CA THR A 39 10.64 6.39 2.82
C THR A 39 9.41 7.21 3.20
N SER A 40 8.26 6.57 3.23
CA SER A 40 7.02 7.06 3.85
C SER A 40 6.50 6.03 4.84
N GLN A 41 5.79 6.49 5.87
CA GLN A 41 5.08 5.64 6.84
C GLN A 41 3.55 5.79 6.75
N GLN A 42 3.06 6.54 5.75
CA GLN A 42 1.66 6.95 5.63
C GLN A 42 0.97 6.29 4.43
N GLY A 43 1.31 5.03 4.14
CA GLY A 43 0.63 4.23 3.14
C GLY A 43 -0.60 3.54 3.73
N THR A 44 -1.68 3.49 2.95
CA THR A 44 -2.88 2.71 3.25
C THR A 44 -3.00 1.57 2.25
N PHE A 45 -3.30 0.38 2.76
CA PHE A 45 -3.50 -0.85 2.00
C PHE A 45 -4.86 -1.45 2.35
N SER A 46 -5.55 -2.02 1.37
CA SER A 46 -6.67 -2.94 1.57
C SER A 46 -6.67 -4.04 0.53
N GLY A 47 -7.23 -5.20 0.88
CA GLY A 47 -7.40 -6.32 -0.03
C GLY A 47 -8.36 -7.38 0.54
N THR A 48 -8.75 -8.34 -0.27
CA THR A 48 -9.60 -9.47 0.10
C THR A 48 -8.77 -10.76 0.06
N VAL A 49 -8.51 -11.38 1.21
CA VAL A 49 -7.79 -12.65 1.30
C VAL A 49 -8.75 -13.81 1.09
N ALA A 50 -8.51 -14.63 0.06
CA ALA A 50 -9.27 -15.84 -0.22
C ALA A 50 -8.29 -17.02 -0.35
N GLY A 51 -8.18 -17.83 0.70
CA GLY A 51 -7.19 -18.91 0.77
C GLY A 51 -5.77 -18.37 0.70
N ASN A 52 -5.06 -18.67 -0.39
CA ASN A 52 -3.67 -18.25 -0.62
C ASN A 52 -3.52 -17.03 -1.56
N VAL A 53 -4.63 -16.44 -2.01
CA VAL A 53 -4.64 -15.28 -2.91
C VAL A 53 -5.15 -14.05 -2.18
N ILE A 54 -4.58 -12.88 -2.52
CA ILE A 54 -5.13 -11.58 -2.15
C ILE A 54 -5.71 -10.93 -3.41
N ASN A 55 -7.02 -10.72 -3.42
CA ASN A 55 -7.76 -10.04 -4.49
C ASN A 55 -8.06 -8.59 -4.10
N ASP A 56 -8.53 -7.78 -5.05
CA ASP A 56 -8.96 -6.39 -4.83
C ASP A 56 -7.95 -5.51 -4.09
N ILE A 57 -6.66 -5.68 -4.41
CA ILE A 57 -5.59 -4.93 -3.76
C ILE A 57 -5.71 -3.45 -4.15
N LYS A 58 -5.85 -2.61 -3.13
CA LYS A 58 -5.74 -1.15 -3.24
C LYS A 58 -4.65 -0.69 -2.30
N TYR A 59 -3.68 0.03 -2.86
CA TYR A 59 -2.66 0.72 -2.10
C TYR A 59 -2.68 2.21 -2.49
N THR A 60 -2.70 3.08 -1.48
CA THR A 60 -2.73 4.52 -1.66
C THR A 60 -1.77 5.18 -0.68
N MET A 61 -1.01 6.16 -1.16
CA MET A 61 -0.10 6.94 -0.33
C MET A 61 -0.02 8.35 -0.91
N ASN A 62 -0.05 9.37 -0.05
CA ASN A 62 0.21 10.73 -0.49
C ASN A 62 1.69 10.87 -0.86
N SER A 63 1.98 11.20 -2.12
CA SER A 63 3.33 11.32 -2.66
C SER A 63 4.22 12.29 -1.88
N LYS A 64 3.65 13.36 -1.30
CA LYS A 64 4.40 14.35 -0.49
C LYS A 64 4.88 13.81 0.87
N THR A 65 4.40 12.64 1.27
CA THR A 65 4.85 11.95 2.49
C THR A 65 6.13 11.14 2.28
N LEU A 66 6.53 10.92 1.04
CA LEU A 66 7.75 10.22 0.67
C LEU A 66 8.96 11.15 0.88
N LYS A 67 9.89 10.79 1.76
CA LYS A 67 11.03 11.63 2.15
C LYS A 67 12.36 10.90 1.94
N SER A 68 13.30 11.57 1.27
CA SER A 68 14.68 11.12 1.04
C SER A 68 15.67 11.60 2.10
N GLY A 69 15.26 12.56 2.94
CA GLY A 69 16.17 13.32 3.81
C GLY A 69 16.90 14.47 3.11
N LYS A 70 16.71 14.65 1.79
CA LYS A 70 17.24 15.78 1.01
C LYS A 70 16.12 16.49 0.25
N SER A 71 15.83 17.75 0.60
CA SER A 71 14.71 18.52 0.04
C SER A 71 14.74 18.66 -1.49
N ALA A 72 15.92 18.82 -2.08
CA ALA A 72 16.06 18.92 -3.54
C ALA A 72 15.61 17.63 -4.25
N MET A 73 15.92 16.48 -3.66
CA MET A 73 15.55 15.18 -4.20
C MET A 73 14.06 14.89 -3.99
N ASP A 74 13.52 15.25 -2.81
CA ASP A 74 12.08 15.18 -2.54
C ASP A 74 11.29 15.96 -3.60
N ASN A 75 11.71 17.20 -3.89
CA ASN A 75 11.07 18.04 -4.89
C ASN A 75 11.12 17.44 -6.30
N ASN A 76 12.25 16.84 -6.68
CA ASN A 76 12.39 16.17 -7.97
C ASN A 76 11.44 14.97 -8.07
N ALA A 77 11.35 14.15 -7.02
CA ALA A 77 10.44 13.02 -6.97
C ALA A 77 8.97 13.48 -7.05
N TYR A 78 8.60 14.55 -6.33
CA TYR A 78 7.24 15.11 -6.35
C TYR A 78 6.86 15.64 -7.74
N LYS A 79 7.78 16.33 -8.42
CA LYS A 79 7.56 16.78 -9.80
C LYS A 79 7.40 15.61 -10.76
N ALA A 80 8.25 14.59 -10.65
CA ALA A 80 8.17 13.39 -11.49
C ALA A 80 6.87 12.62 -11.28
N MET A 81 6.35 12.58 -10.05
CA MET A 81 5.07 11.97 -9.71
C MET A 81 3.86 12.89 -9.95
N GLN A 82 4.09 14.11 -10.47
CA GLN A 82 3.05 15.13 -10.65
C GLN A 82 2.24 15.40 -9.35
N ALA A 83 2.92 15.36 -8.20
CA ALA A 83 2.30 15.45 -6.87
C ALA A 83 1.47 16.73 -6.65
N ASP A 84 1.78 17.81 -7.38
CA ASP A 84 1.05 19.08 -7.34
C ASP A 84 -0.13 19.13 -8.30
N ASN A 85 -0.14 18.27 -9.33
CA ASN A 85 -1.20 18.16 -10.33
C ASN A 85 -2.09 16.93 -10.13
N SER A 86 -1.82 16.10 -9.12
CA SER A 86 -2.74 15.05 -8.68
C SER A 86 -4.04 15.70 -8.18
N GLN A 87 -5.02 15.82 -9.07
CA GLN A 87 -6.40 16.10 -8.71
C GLN A 87 -6.92 15.02 -7.74
N PRO A 88 -7.80 15.38 -6.78
CA PRO A 88 -8.44 14.42 -5.90
C PRO A 88 -9.26 13.37 -6.66
#